data_AF-A0A8T6TRW8-F1
#
_entry.id   AF-A0A8T6TRW8-F1
#
_cell.length_a   1.000
_cell.length_b   1.000
_cell.length_c   1.000
_cell.angle_alpha   90.00
_cell.angle_beta   90.00
_cell.angle_gamma   90.00
#
_symmetry.space_group_name_H-M   'P 1'
#
loop_
_entity.id
_entity.type
_entity.pdbx_description
1 polymer ?
#
loop_
_entity_poly.entity_id
_entity_poly.type
_entity_poly.pdbx_seq_one_letter_code
_entity_poly.pdbx_strand_id
1 'polypeptide(L)'
;RKGSRFIALAQGVTSKEEIEQRLEEVKRRYYDATHHCYAYRLITGEGIATRADDAGEPSGSAGSPILQILEGAGLLNVLVIVVRYYGGTKLG
;
A
#
# COMPACT_ATOMS: atom_id res chain seq x y z
N ARG A 1 -21.46 -12.37 5.92
CA ARG A 1 -20.22 -12.51 6.71
C ARG A 1 -19.82 -11.13 7.23
N LYS A 2 -19.70 -10.93 8.55
CA LYS A 2 -19.09 -9.72 9.13
C LYS A 2 -17.59 -9.98 9.22
N GLY A 3 -16.83 -9.44 8.27
CA GLY A 3 -15.38 -9.59 8.19
C GLY A 3 -14.84 -8.42 7.39
N SER A 4 -13.62 -7.98 7.69
CA SER A 4 -12.99 -6.91 6.92
C SER A 4 -12.91 -7.30 5.44
N ARG A 5 -13.11 -6.32 4.57
CA ARG A 5 -12.90 -6.46 3.13
C ARG A 5 -11.60 -5.78 2.76
N PHE A 6 -10.78 -6.45 1.96
CA PHE A 6 -9.51 -5.94 1.49
C PHE A 6 -9.51 -5.89 -0.04
N ILE A 7 -8.96 -4.83 -0.61
CA ILE A 7 -8.75 -4.66 -2.05
C ILE A 7 -7.29 -4.28 -2.25
N ALA A 8 -6.53 -5.13 -2.94
CA ALA A 8 -5.15 -4.86 -3.28
C ALA A 8 -5.05 -4.30 -4.70
N LEU A 9 -4.29 -3.22 -4.87
CA LEU A 9 -4.02 -2.57 -6.14
C LEU A 9 -2.51 -2.52 -6.32
N ALA A 10 -2.01 -3.12 -7.40
CA ALA A 10 -0.62 -3.01 -7.82
C ALA A 10 -0.55 -2.08 -9.04
N GLN A 11 0.27 -1.04 -8.96
CA GLN A 11 0.38 -0.01 -9.98
C GLN A 11 1.84 0.18 -10.36
N GLY A 12 2.14 0.16 -11.65
CA GLY A 12 3.44 0.57 -12.15
C GLY A 12 3.64 2.07 -11.92
N VAL A 13 4.83 2.45 -11.48
CA VAL A 13 5.19 3.84 -11.16
C VAL A 13 6.62 4.12 -11.57
N THR A 14 6.86 5.33 -12.05
CA THR A 14 8.19 5.74 -12.56
C THR A 14 8.80 6.91 -11.80
N SER A 15 8.04 7.57 -10.92
CA SER A 15 8.54 8.66 -10.09
C SER A 15 7.82 8.74 -8.74
N LYS A 16 8.35 9.53 -7.81
CA LYS A 16 7.71 9.79 -6.51
C LYS A 16 6.43 10.59 -6.68
N GLU A 17 6.40 11.50 -7.64
CA GLU A 17 5.23 12.31 -7.98
C GLU A 17 4.09 11.42 -8.49
N GLU A 18 4.40 10.44 -9.34
CA GLU A 18 3.41 9.45 -9.79
C GLU A 18 2.88 8.62 -8.61
N ILE A 19 3.74 8.21 -7.67
CA ILE A 19 3.31 7.49 -6.46
C ILE A 19 2.28 8.30 -5.66
N GLU A 20 2.56 9.58 -5.39
CA GLU A 20 1.63 10.44 -4.65
C GLU A 20 0.31 10.64 -5.40
N GLN A 21 0.38 10.86 -6.72
CA GLN A 21 -0.82 10.98 -7.57
C GLN A 21 -1.68 9.71 -7.52
N ARG A 22 -1.07 8.54 -7.70
CA ARG A 22 -1.76 7.24 -7.65
C ARG A 22 -2.37 6.97 -6.29
N LEU A 23 -1.64 7.28 -5.22
CA LEU A 23 -2.14 7.11 -3.85
C LEU A 23 -3.36 8.01 -3.61
N GLU A 24 -3.33 9.26 -4.05
CA GLU A 24 -4.45 10.18 -3.92
C GLU A 24 -5.65 9.76 -4.79
N GLU A 25 -5.42 9.28 -6.02
CA GLU A 25 -6.46 8.71 -6.87
C GLU A 25 -7.18 7.55 -6.17
N VAL A 26 -6.44 6.65 -5.53
CA VAL A 26 -7.00 5.50 -4.80
C VAL A 26 -7.73 5.96 -3.54
N LYS A 27 -7.15 6.87 -2.74
CA LYS A 27 -7.82 7.45 -1.57
C LYS A 27 -9.14 8.12 -1.94
N ARG A 28 -9.18 8.88 -3.04
CA ARG A 28 -10.40 9.51 -3.54
C ARG A 28 -11.42 8.49 -4.04
N ARG A 29 -10.96 7.43 -4.71
CA ARG A 29 -11.84 6.35 -5.22
C ARG A 29 -12.47 5.53 -4.11
N TYR A 30 -11.74 5.30 -3.02
CA TYR A 30 -12.17 4.52 -1.85
C TYR A 30 -12.20 5.39 -0.59
N TYR A 31 -12.76 6.61 -0.72
CA TYR A 31 -12.75 7.62 0.35
C TYR A 31 -13.43 7.16 1.66
N ASP A 32 -14.30 6.15 1.58
CA ASP A 32 -15.05 5.57 2.67
C ASP A 32 -14.35 4.35 3.31
N ALA A 33 -13.15 3.98 2.84
CA ALA A 33 -12.36 2.92 3.42
C ALA A 33 -11.72 3.35 4.75
N THR A 34 -11.45 2.36 5.61
CA THR A 34 -10.87 2.57 6.94
C THR A 34 -9.38 2.85 6.87
N HIS A 35 -8.64 2.10 6.04
CA HIS A 35 -7.19 2.25 5.89
C HIS A 35 -6.77 2.09 4.42
N HIS A 36 -5.70 2.79 4.05
CA HIS A 36 -5.05 2.74 2.73
C HIS A 36 -3.56 2.42 2.91
N CYS A 37 -3.26 1.25 3.44
CA CYS A 37 -1.88 0.83 3.71
C CYS A 37 -1.16 0.65 2.38
N TYR A 38 0.12 1.03 2.30
CA TYR A 38 0.85 0.90 1.05
C TYR A 38 2.33 0.61 1.26
N ALA A 39 2.95 0.11 0.20
CA ALA A 39 4.40 0.10 0.06
C ALA A 39 4.79 0.28 -1.39
N TYR A 40 6.00 0.79 -1.63
CA TYR A 40 6.56 0.87 -2.97
C TYR A 40 8.04 0.52 -2.99
N ARG A 41 8.50 0.12 -4.18
CA ARG A 41 9.92 0.03 -4.53
C ARG A 41 10.10 0.74 -5.88
N LEU A 42 10.93 1.78 -5.91
CA LEU A 42 11.10 2.66 -7.07
C LEU A 42 12.57 2.79 -7.41
N ILE A 43 12.93 2.58 -8.67
CA ILE A 43 14.27 2.86 -9.18
C ILE A 43 14.40 4.37 -9.36
N THR A 44 15.46 4.95 -8.81
CA THR A 44 15.84 6.35 -8.92
C THR A 44 17.27 6.46 -9.44
N GLY A 45 17.72 7.68 -9.73
CA GLY A 45 19.13 7.93 -10.07
C GLY A 45 20.12 7.60 -8.94
N GLU A 46 19.65 7.43 -7.71
CA GLU A 46 20.46 7.17 -6.51
C GLU A 46 20.38 5.71 -6.04
N GLY A 47 19.59 4.86 -6.72
CA GLY A 47 19.39 3.46 -6.37
C GLY A 47 17.92 3.07 -6.28
N ILE A 48 17.56 2.24 -5.30
CA ILE A 48 16.18 1.79 -5.08
C ILE A 48 15.62 2.53 -3.86
N ALA A 49 14.65 3.40 -4.08
CA ALA A 49 13.87 4.02 -3.00
C ALA A 49 12.72 3.10 -2.59
N THR A 50 12.57 2.88 -1.29
CA THR A 50 11.49 2.05 -0.72
C THR A 50 10.74 2.81 0.36
N ARG A 51 9.45 2.49 0.53
CA ARG A 51 8.65 2.96 1.66
C ARG A 51 7.56 1.96 1.98
N ALA A 52 7.18 1.91 3.25
CA ALA A 52 6.04 1.19 3.78
C ALA A 52 5.26 2.12 4.72
N ASP A 53 3.93 2.04 4.70
CA ASP A 53 3.05 2.85 5.53
C ASP A 53 1.82 2.03 5.95
N ASP A 54 1.57 1.98 7.25
CA ASP A 54 0.47 1.23 7.86
C ASP A 54 -0.86 1.98 7.81
N ALA A 55 -0.88 3.27 7.42
CA ALA A 55 -2.09 4.09 7.29
C ALA A 55 -3.00 4.08 8.54
N GLY A 56 -2.41 4.04 9.74
CA GLY A 56 -3.12 4.03 11.02
C GLY A 56 -3.45 2.63 11.56
N GLU A 57 -3.08 1.56 10.85
CA GLU A 57 -3.01 0.22 11.43
C GLU A 57 -1.89 0.14 12.50
N PRO A 58 -1.88 -0.90 13.36
CA PRO A 58 -0.77 -1.12 14.28
C PRO A 58 0.59 -1.11 13.56
N SER A 59 1.59 -0.49 14.18
CA SER A 59 2.91 -0.29 13.58
C SER A 59 3.52 -1.61 13.09
N GLY A 60 3.93 -1.65 11.83
CA GLY A 60 4.53 -2.78 11.15
C GLY A 60 3.57 -3.87 10.71
N SER A 61 2.25 -3.73 10.91
CA SER A 61 1.28 -4.80 10.65
C SER A 61 0.79 -4.89 9.21
N ALA A 62 0.95 -3.83 8.40
CA ALA A 62 0.39 -3.79 7.04
C ALA A 62 1.41 -3.36 5.99
N GLY A 63 2.01 -2.18 6.13
CA GLY A 63 2.96 -1.63 5.16
C GLY A 63 4.20 -2.52 5.02
N SER A 64 4.79 -2.94 6.13
CA SER A 64 6.00 -3.78 6.15
C SER A 64 5.80 -5.13 5.46
N PRO A 65 4.73 -5.91 5.75
CA PRO A 65 4.41 -7.12 4.99
C PRO A 65 4.28 -6.90 3.47
N ILE A 66 3.67 -5.79 3.03
CA ILE A 66 3.56 -5.48 1.60
C ILE A 66 4.96 -5.29 1.01
N LEU A 67 5.81 -4.49 1.66
CA LEU A 67 7.18 -4.24 1.19
C LEU A 67 8.00 -5.53 1.11
N GLN A 68 7.93 -6.39 2.13
CA GLN A 68 8.64 -7.67 2.16
C GLN A 68 8.27 -8.58 0.98
N ILE A 69 6.99 -8.61 0.60
CA ILE A 69 6.54 -9.38 -0.58
C ILE A 69 7.16 -8.79 -1.86
N LEU A 70 7.18 -7.47 -2.00
CA LEU A 70 7.80 -6.82 -3.17
C LEU A 70 9.31 -7.09 -3.24
N GLU A 71 10.00 -7.09 -2.11
CA GLU A 71 11.42 -7.40 -2.00
C GLU A 71 11.71 -8.87 -2.33
N GLY A 72 10.99 -9.79 -1.71
CA GLY A 72 11.14 -11.23 -1.95
C GLY A 72 10.82 -11.64 -3.39
N ALA A 73 9.88 -10.95 -4.04
CA ALA A 73 9.56 -11.14 -5.45
C ALA A 73 10.47 -10.37 -6.42
N GLY A 74 11.40 -9.55 -5.92
CA GLY A 74 12.28 -8.74 -6.77
C GLY A 74 11.57 -7.66 -7.58
N LEU A 75 10.36 -7.26 -7.19
CA LEU A 75 9.54 -6.30 -7.95
C LEU A 75 10.00 -4.86 -7.70
N LEU A 76 10.18 -4.09 -8.77
CA LEU A 76 10.62 -2.70 -8.78
C LEU A 76 9.68 -1.85 -9.63
N ASN A 77 9.74 -0.53 -9.45
CA ASN A 77 8.87 0.45 -10.12
C ASN A 77 7.38 0.13 -9.91
N VAL A 78 7.05 -0.24 -8.68
CA VAL A 78 5.71 -0.67 -8.29
C VAL A 78 5.30 -0.03 -6.97
N LEU A 79 4.05 0.43 -6.94
CA LEU A 79 3.30 0.83 -5.76
C LEU A 79 2.21 -0.21 -5.53
N VAL A 80 2.13 -0.75 -4.32
CA VAL A 80 1.01 -1.59 -3.89
C VAL A 80 0.25 -0.88 -2.78
N ILE A 81 -1.06 -0.73 -2.96
CA ILE A 81 -1.98 -0.15 -2.00
C ILE A 81 -3.01 -1.22 -1.62
N VAL A 82 -3.18 -1.45 -0.32
CA VAL A 82 -4.20 -2.33 0.24
C VAL A 82 -5.24 -1.47 0.94
N VAL A 83 -6.42 -1.42 0.34
CA VAL A 83 -7.59 -0.72 0.87
C VAL A 83 -8.33 -1.67 1.81
N ARG A 84 -8.55 -1.26 3.06
CA ARG A 84 -9.30 -2.02 4.05
C ARG A 84 -10.61 -1.33 4.41
N TYR A 85 -11.70 -2.09 4.37
CA TYR A 85 -12.96 -1.75 5.02
C TYR A 85 -13.10 -2.56 6.31
N TYR A 86 -13.27 -1.89 7.46
CA TYR A 86 -13.47 -2.56 8.74
C TYR A 86 -14.79 -3.33 8.78
N GLY A 87 -14.73 -4.61 9.13
CA GLY A 87 -15.88 -5.51 9.12
C GLY A 87 -16.61 -5.69 10.45
N GLY A 88 -16.24 -4.92 11.49
CA GLY A 88 -16.83 -5.04 12.83
C GLY A 88 -16.12 -5.98 13.79
N THR A 89 -15.03 -6.64 13.38
CA THR A 89 -14.22 -7.52 14.23
C THR A 89 -12.74 -7.23 14.02
N LYS A 90 -11.99 -7.06 15.13
CA LYS A 90 -10.53 -6.92 15.10
C LYS A 90 -9.90 -8.26 14.74
N LEU A 91 -8.87 -8.24 13.89
CA LEU A 91 -8.25 -9.46 13.36
C LEU A 91 -7.08 -9.98 14.22
N GLY A 92 -6.77 -9.29 15.32
CA GLY A 92 -5.52 -9.50 16.08
C GLY A 92 -4.54 -8.40 15.73
#